data_AF-A0A3D4PVR0-F1
#
_entry.id   AF-A0A3D4PVR0-F1
#
_cell.length_a   1.000
_cell.length_b   1.000
_cell.length_c   1.000
_cell.angle_alpha   90.00
_cell.angle_beta   90.00
_cell.angle_gamma   90.00
#
_symmetry.space_group_name_H-M   'P 1'
#
loop_
_entity.id
_entity.type
_entity.pdbx_description
1 polymer ?
#
loop_
_entity_poly.entity_id
_entity_poly.type
_entity_poly.pdbx_seq_one_letter_code
_entity_poly.pdbx_strand_id
1 'polypeptide(L)'
;MNSTEHSHVNKMVDPSEMERLHYLDNLRALAMIGGVFFHAMLAYSPALHQFWLTTDRQQSEVIDIVGWFTHLFRMPLFFVIAGFFVAYLVGKRGMGGMMLNRTKRVFLPLVIFLPLCLWAIVASLMSAVATVEHKSPLLQMIAQSMATPGTPPPPFSTMHL
;
A
#
# COMPACT_ATOMS: atom_id res chain seq x y z
N MET A 1 -32.36 -52.02 -34.72
CA MET A 1 -33.06 -51.78 -33.43
C MET A 1 -31.99 -51.89 -32.35
N ASN A 2 -31.23 -50.81 -32.10
CA ASN A 2 -31.50 -49.63 -31.26
C ASN A 2 -31.40 -49.92 -29.75
N SER A 3 -30.74 -48.98 -29.05
CA SER A 3 -30.60 -48.82 -27.58
C SER A 3 -29.69 -49.86 -26.91
N THR A 4 -28.55 -49.50 -26.33
CA THR A 4 -28.37 -48.51 -25.24
C THR A 4 -27.01 -47.81 -25.36
N GLU A 5 -26.98 -46.58 -25.88
CA GLU A 5 -26.89 -45.34 -25.08
C GLU A 5 -25.76 -45.35 -24.03
N HIS A 6 -24.56 -45.10 -24.51
CA HIS A 6 -23.71 -44.01 -24.06
C HIS A 6 -24.16 -43.26 -22.79
N SER A 7 -23.90 -43.85 -21.62
CA SER A 7 -23.72 -43.10 -20.38
C SER A 7 -22.38 -42.35 -20.45
N HIS A 8 -22.28 -41.40 -21.39
CA HIS A 8 -21.34 -40.31 -21.26
C HIS A 8 -21.79 -39.53 -20.04
N VAL A 9 -21.11 -39.84 -18.93
CA VAL A 9 -21.08 -39.04 -17.71
C VAL A 9 -20.78 -37.62 -18.17
N ASN A 10 -21.84 -36.86 -18.38
CA ASN A 10 -21.83 -35.43 -18.55
C ASN A 10 -21.39 -34.92 -17.18
N LYS A 11 -20.08 -34.94 -16.97
CA LYS A 11 -19.42 -34.31 -15.84
C LYS A 11 -19.76 -32.85 -16.04
N MET A 12 -20.84 -32.42 -15.40
CA MET A 12 -21.23 -31.03 -15.29
C MET A 12 -19.98 -30.35 -14.73
N VAL A 13 -19.23 -29.71 -15.63
CA VAL A 13 -18.15 -28.81 -15.25
C VAL A 13 -18.87 -27.74 -14.46
N ASP A 14 -18.74 -27.84 -13.15
CA ASP A 14 -19.26 -26.86 -12.22
C ASP A 14 -18.71 -25.50 -12.69
N PRO A 15 -19.56 -24.50 -12.96
CA PRO A 15 -19.12 -23.18 -13.42
C PRO A 15 -18.21 -22.45 -12.41
N SER A 16 -17.94 -23.04 -11.23
CA SER A 16 -16.93 -22.60 -10.27
C SER A 16 -15.48 -22.94 -10.66
N GLU A 17 -15.23 -23.82 -11.64
CA GLU A 17 -13.91 -24.00 -12.29
C GLU A 17 -13.61 -22.92 -13.34
N MET A 18 -14.05 -21.69 -13.09
CA MET A 18 -13.36 -20.54 -13.65
C MET A 18 -12.02 -20.44 -12.95
N GLU A 19 -11.04 -21.20 -13.44
CA GLU A 19 -9.65 -21.32 -13.00
C GLU A 19 -9.13 -19.96 -12.49
N ARG A 20 -9.36 -19.73 -11.20
CA ARG A 20 -8.91 -18.52 -10.53
C ARG A 20 -7.41 -18.71 -10.44
N LEU A 21 -6.64 -17.77 -10.98
CA LEU A 21 -5.18 -17.88 -11.02
C LEU A 21 -4.61 -17.74 -9.60
N HIS A 22 -4.71 -18.81 -8.81
CA HIS A 22 -4.34 -18.87 -7.40
C HIS A 22 -2.85 -18.56 -7.21
N TYR A 23 -2.01 -18.95 -8.16
CA TYR A 23 -0.58 -18.63 -8.16
C TYR A 23 -0.31 -17.12 -8.19
N LEU A 24 -1.08 -16.35 -8.97
CA LEU A 24 -0.92 -14.90 -9.05
C LEU A 24 -1.46 -14.17 -7.81
N ASP A 25 -2.51 -14.72 -7.19
CA ASP A 25 -3.03 -14.18 -5.94
C ASP A 25 -2.07 -14.43 -4.77
N ASN A 26 -1.45 -15.62 -4.71
CA ASN A 26 -0.40 -15.95 -3.75
C ASN A 26 0.84 -15.04 -3.92
N LEU A 27 1.26 -14.79 -5.16
CA LEU A 27 2.38 -13.90 -5.45
C LEU A 27 2.09 -12.46 -4.99
N ARG A 28 0.87 -11.99 -5.22
CA ARG A 28 0.40 -10.69 -4.72
C ARG A 28 0.36 -10.66 -3.19
N ALA A 29 -0.14 -11.71 -2.54
CA ALA A 29 -0.20 -11.81 -1.09
C ALA A 29 1.20 -11.75 -0.47
N LEU A 30 2.16 -12.50 -1.02
CA LEU A 30 3.55 -12.47 -0.59
C LEU A 30 4.17 -11.07 -0.75
N ALA A 31 3.89 -10.40 -1.87
CA ALA A 31 4.34 -9.03 -2.10
C ALA A 31 3.69 -8.01 -1.14
N MET A 32 2.48 -8.28 -0.63
CA MET A 32 1.82 -7.47 0.40
C MET A 32 2.45 -7.66 1.78
N ILE A 33 2.76 -8.90 2.14
CA ILE A 33 3.46 -9.23 3.39
C ILE A 33 4.84 -8.55 3.42
N GLY A 34 5.60 -8.62 2.34
CA GLY A 34 6.87 -7.89 2.21
C GLY A 34 6.72 -6.37 2.40
N GLY A 35 5.55 -5.82 2.09
CA GLY A 35 5.24 -4.43 2.35
C GLY A 35 5.07 -4.06 3.82
N VAL A 36 4.50 -4.96 4.62
CA VAL A 36 4.36 -4.77 6.08
C VAL A 36 5.76 -4.76 6.71
N PHE A 37 6.63 -5.69 6.31
CA PHE A 37 8.02 -5.71 6.74
C PHE A 37 8.75 -4.42 6.36
N PHE A 38 8.59 -3.94 5.12
CA PHE A 38 9.17 -2.68 4.68
C PHE A 38 8.72 -1.49 5.56
N HIS A 39 7.43 -1.37 5.88
CA HIS A 39 6.93 -0.29 6.74
C HIS A 39 7.48 -0.36 8.17
N ALA A 40 7.69 -1.57 8.71
CA ALA A 40 8.34 -1.74 9.99
C ALA A 40 9.82 -1.32 9.94
N MET A 41 10.52 -1.62 8.84
CA MET A 41 11.92 -1.22 8.62
C MET A 41 12.08 0.31 8.52
N LEU A 42 11.06 1.04 8.03
CA LEU A 42 11.09 2.51 7.96
C LEU A 42 11.28 3.20 9.31
N ALA A 43 10.85 2.56 10.42
CA ALA A 43 11.07 3.10 11.76
C ALA A 43 12.58 3.16 12.14
N TYR A 44 13.39 2.30 11.53
CA TYR A 44 14.82 2.10 11.81
C TYR A 44 15.74 2.54 10.65
N SER A 45 15.18 3.19 9.62
CA SER A 45 15.91 3.66 8.42
C SER A 45 16.52 5.06 8.66
N PRO A 46 17.86 5.21 8.57
CA PRO A 46 18.53 6.50 8.77
C PRO A 46 18.09 7.54 7.73
N ALA A 47 17.84 7.10 6.50
CA ALA A 47 17.48 7.97 5.37
C ALA A 47 16.06 8.55 5.47
N LEU A 48 15.15 7.85 6.16
CA LEU A 48 13.75 8.26 6.30
C LEU A 48 13.41 8.77 7.71
N HIS A 49 14.41 8.88 8.58
CA HIS A 49 14.32 9.40 9.95
C HIS A 49 13.66 10.79 10.02
N GLN A 50 13.82 11.63 8.99
CA GLN A 50 13.20 12.97 8.96
C GLN A 50 11.71 12.96 8.58
N PHE A 51 11.24 11.95 7.86
CA PHE A 51 9.88 11.89 7.33
C PHE A 51 8.97 10.92 8.10
N TRP A 52 9.55 9.98 8.84
CA TRP A 52 8.79 8.96 9.57
C TRP A 52 8.40 9.42 10.98
N LEU A 53 7.09 9.37 11.29
CA LEU A 53 6.55 9.88 12.55
C LEU A 53 7.04 9.10 13.79
N THR A 54 7.23 7.78 13.64
CA THR A 54 7.64 6.86 14.72
C THR A 54 9.11 6.45 14.56
N THR A 55 10.01 7.41 14.38
CA THR A 55 11.42 7.11 14.19
C THR A 55 12.10 6.78 15.52
N ASP A 56 12.87 5.69 15.56
CA ASP A 56 13.64 5.27 16.74
C ASP A 56 15.03 5.93 16.75
N ARG A 57 15.74 5.99 17.88
CA ARG A 57 17.14 6.47 17.91
C ARG A 57 18.13 5.41 17.42
N GLN A 58 17.76 4.13 17.51
CA GLN A 58 18.60 3.04 17.02
C GLN A 58 18.41 2.85 15.51
N GLN A 59 19.30 3.46 14.74
CA GLN A 59 19.28 3.41 13.28
C GLN A 59 20.27 2.34 12.78
N SER A 60 19.89 1.58 11.75
CA SER A 60 20.77 0.55 11.17
C SER A 60 20.75 0.61 9.65
N GLU A 61 21.91 0.86 9.04
CA GLU A 61 22.08 0.89 7.57
C GLU A 61 21.74 -0.45 6.92
N VAL A 62 21.97 -1.57 7.61
CA VAL A 62 21.63 -2.91 7.12
C VAL A 62 20.12 -3.05 6.91
N ILE A 63 19.32 -2.48 7.81
CA ILE A 63 17.86 -2.51 7.72
C ILE A 63 17.39 -1.68 6.52
N ASP A 64 18.03 -0.55 6.26
CA ASP A 64 17.71 0.30 5.12
C ASP A 64 18.00 -0.40 3.78
N ILE A 65 19.16 -1.06 3.65
CA ILE A 65 19.54 -1.80 2.44
C ILE A 65 18.51 -2.91 2.14
N VAL A 66 18.10 -3.69 3.16
CA VAL A 66 17.11 -4.76 3.00
C VAL A 66 15.73 -4.19 2.66
N GLY A 67 15.36 -3.06 3.26
CA GLY A 67 14.14 -2.33 2.95
C GLY A 67 14.09 -1.89 1.48
N TRP A 68 15.16 -1.24 1.01
CA TRP A 68 15.29 -0.82 -0.40
C TRP A 68 15.27 -2.00 -1.37
N PHE A 69 15.98 -3.08 -1.06
CA PHE A 69 15.95 -4.30 -1.88
C PHE A 69 14.53 -4.84 -2.02
N THR A 70 13.79 -4.92 -0.91
CA THR A 70 12.39 -5.38 -0.90
C THR A 70 11.50 -4.42 -1.70
N HIS A 71 11.75 -3.11 -1.61
CA HIS A 71 11.04 -2.08 -2.38
C HIS A 71 11.26 -2.23 -3.89
N LEU A 72 12.52 -2.37 -4.31
CA LEU A 72 12.91 -2.53 -5.71
C LEU A 72 12.33 -3.82 -6.31
N PHE A 73 12.16 -4.88 -5.51
CA PHE A 73 11.55 -6.11 -5.99
C PHE A 73 10.02 -6.01 -6.07
N ARG A 74 9.37 -5.49 -5.02
CA ARG A 74 7.90 -5.49 -4.94
C ARG A 74 7.23 -4.53 -5.93
N MET A 75 7.82 -3.36 -6.20
CA MET A 75 7.19 -2.35 -7.06
C MET A 75 7.06 -2.86 -8.52
N PRO A 76 8.11 -3.37 -9.17
CA PRO A 76 8.00 -4.01 -10.50
C PRO A 76 7.10 -5.25 -10.49
N LEU A 77 7.16 -6.07 -9.43
CA LEU A 77 6.31 -7.24 -9.30
C LEU A 77 4.82 -6.87 -9.36
N PHE A 78 4.41 -5.80 -8.67
CA PHE A 78 3.04 -5.31 -8.76
C PHE A 78 2.67 -4.78 -10.15
N PHE A 79 3.59 -4.11 -10.84
CA PHE A 79 3.34 -3.63 -12.20
C PHE A 79 3.11 -4.79 -13.19
N VAL A 80 3.92 -5.84 -13.11
CA VAL A 80 3.78 -7.03 -13.96
C VAL A 80 2.44 -7.73 -13.68
N ILE A 81 2.11 -7.97 -12.41
CA ILE A 81 0.84 -8.60 -12.01
C ILE A 81 -0.35 -7.73 -12.45
N ALA A 82 -0.29 -6.42 -12.24
CA ALA A 82 -1.34 -5.50 -12.63
C ALA A 82 -1.54 -5.47 -14.16
N GLY A 83 -0.45 -5.43 -14.93
CA GLY A 83 -0.48 -5.48 -16.39
C GLY A 83 -1.11 -6.77 -16.91
N PHE A 84 -0.73 -7.91 -16.33
CA PHE A 84 -1.31 -9.21 -16.67
C PHE A 84 -2.83 -9.24 -16.42
N PHE A 85 -3.29 -8.82 -15.24
CA PHE A 85 -4.72 -8.78 -14.93
C PHE A 85 -5.49 -7.76 -15.77
N VAL A 86 -4.87 -6.65 -16.15
CA VAL A 86 -5.45 -5.67 -17.08
C VAL A 86 -5.67 -6.33 -18.44
N ALA A 87 -4.65 -6.94 -19.05
CA ALA A 87 -4.76 -7.60 -20.33
C ALA A 87 -5.81 -8.73 -20.32
N TYR A 88 -5.79 -9.58 -19.28
CA TYR A 88 -6.77 -10.64 -19.08
C TYR A 88 -8.22 -10.10 -18.96
N LEU A 89 -8.41 -9.00 -18.24
CA LEU A 89 -9.73 -8.40 -18.02
C LEU A 89 -10.25 -7.62 -19.24
N VAL A 90 -9.37 -6.96 -20.00
CA VAL A 90 -9.73 -6.34 -21.29
C VAL A 90 -10.25 -7.40 -22.25
N GLY A 91 -9.55 -8.53 -22.38
CA GLY A 91 -9.96 -9.62 -23.28
C GLY A 91 -11.32 -10.23 -22.93
N LYS A 92 -11.72 -10.19 -21.65
CA LYS A 92 -12.95 -10.84 -21.16
C LYS A 92 -14.18 -9.93 -21.07
N ARG A 93 -14.01 -8.63 -20.79
CA ARG A 93 -15.12 -7.69 -20.49
C ARG A 93 -15.07 -6.36 -21.24
N GLY A 94 -14.05 -6.14 -22.08
CA GLY A 94 -13.82 -4.87 -22.76
C GLY A 94 -13.34 -3.75 -21.83
N MET A 95 -12.79 -2.68 -22.41
CA MET A 95 -12.18 -1.57 -21.67
C MET A 95 -13.17 -0.80 -20.79
N GLY A 96 -14.41 -0.60 -21.26
CA GLY A 96 -15.42 0.21 -20.55
C GLY A 96 -15.92 -0.42 -19.24
N GLY A 97 -16.19 -1.74 -19.25
CA GLY A 97 -16.60 -2.47 -18.05
C GLY A 97 -15.50 -2.55 -16.99
N MET A 98 -14.23 -2.57 -17.41
CA MET A 98 -13.08 -2.55 -16.50
C MET A 98 -12.95 -1.21 -15.78
N MET A 99 -13.00 -0.09 -16.50
CA MET A 99 -12.87 1.24 -15.90
C MET A 99 -14.00 1.52 -14.92
N LEU A 100 -15.26 1.24 -15.27
CA LEU A 100 -16.38 1.50 -14.37
C LEU A 100 -16.28 0.70 -13.07
N ASN A 101 -15.85 -0.56 -13.16
CA ASN A 101 -15.70 -1.42 -11.99
C ASN A 101 -14.50 -1.02 -11.11
N ARG A 102 -13.41 -0.53 -11.71
CA ARG A 102 -12.25 0.02 -10.98
C ARG A 102 -12.61 1.34 -10.30
N THR A 103 -13.26 2.25 -11.00
CA THR A 103 -13.68 3.54 -10.43
C THR A 103 -14.65 3.33 -9.28
N LYS A 104 -15.67 2.48 -9.41
CA LYS A 104 -16.60 2.21 -8.29
C LYS A 104 -15.90 1.61 -7.07
N ARG A 105 -14.88 0.77 -7.26
CA ARG A 105 -14.16 0.12 -6.14
C ARG A 105 -13.05 0.97 -5.52
N VAL A 106 -12.53 1.97 -6.23
CA VAL A 106 -11.45 2.85 -5.72
C VAL A 106 -11.99 4.21 -5.32
N PHE A 107 -12.81 4.84 -6.17
CA PHE A 107 -13.33 6.18 -5.95
C PHE A 107 -14.33 6.23 -4.80
N LEU A 108 -15.22 5.25 -4.71
CA LEU A 108 -16.23 5.22 -3.65
C LEU A 108 -15.63 5.13 -2.24
N PRO A 109 -14.73 4.17 -1.92
CA PRO A 109 -14.08 4.18 -0.62
C PRO A 109 -13.17 5.41 -0.43
N LEU A 110 -12.53 5.92 -1.49
CA LEU A 110 -11.72 7.12 -1.35
C LEU A 110 -12.56 8.32 -0.91
N VAL A 111 -13.70 8.61 -1.53
CA VAL A 111 -14.54 9.76 -1.14
C VAL A 111 -15.09 9.61 0.28
N ILE A 112 -15.45 8.40 0.69
CA ILE A 112 -16.05 8.14 2.02
C ILE A 112 -14.98 8.16 3.11
N PHE A 113 -13.86 7.45 2.91
CA PHE A 113 -12.82 7.29 3.93
C PHE A 113 -11.81 8.42 3.94
N LEU A 114 -11.64 9.19 2.86
CA LEU A 114 -10.69 10.31 2.83
C LEU A 114 -10.93 11.34 3.96
N PRO A 115 -12.15 11.91 4.17
CA PRO A 115 -12.34 12.87 5.25
C PRO A 115 -12.12 12.24 6.63
N LEU A 116 -12.55 10.98 6.82
CA LEU A 116 -12.36 10.26 8.06
C LEU A 116 -10.87 9.98 8.35
N CYS A 117 -10.11 9.53 7.36
CA CYS A 117 -8.69 9.27 7.46
C CYS A 117 -7.90 10.56 7.69
N LEU A 118 -8.22 11.64 6.96
CA LEU A 118 -7.59 12.94 7.19
C LEU A 118 -7.85 13.43 8.61
N TRP A 119 -9.10 13.35 9.07
CA TRP A 119 -9.45 13.72 10.44
C TRP A 119 -8.71 12.86 11.47
N ALA A 120 -8.67 11.54 11.28
CA ALA A 120 -7.96 10.62 12.16
C ALA A 120 -6.45 10.89 12.19
N ILE A 121 -5.83 11.18 11.04
CA ILE A 121 -4.40 11.52 10.94
C ILE A 121 -4.12 12.84 11.67
N VAL A 122 -4.90 13.88 11.40
CA VAL A 122 -4.74 15.19 12.06
C VAL A 122 -4.97 15.07 13.57
N ALA A 123 -6.03 14.40 14.01
CA ALA A 123 -6.30 14.17 15.43
C ALA A 123 -5.16 13.40 16.12
N SER A 124 -4.64 12.36 15.46
CA SER A 124 -3.50 11.58 15.97
C SER A 124 -2.22 12.42 16.03
N LEU A 125 -1.96 13.29 15.04
CA LEU A 125 -0.83 14.22 15.04
C LEU A 125 -0.93 15.24 16.16
N MET A 126 -2.12 15.84 16.37
CA MET A 126 -2.36 16.79 17.46
C MET A 126 -2.14 16.14 18.82
N SER A 127 -2.65 14.92 19.01
CA SER A 127 -2.41 14.14 20.23
C SER A 127 -0.93 13.78 20.39
N ALA A 128 -0.25 13.40 19.31
CA ALA A 128 1.18 13.08 19.36
C ALA A 128 2.02 14.30 19.74
N VAL A 129 1.69 15.50 19.23
CA VAL A 129 2.36 16.73 19.66
C VAL A 129 2.11 17.02 21.14
N ALA A 130 0.92 16.75 21.67
CA ALA A 130 0.61 17.03 23.07
C ALA A 130 1.27 16.04 24.06
N THR A 131 1.39 14.75 23.70
CA THR A 131 1.74 13.68 24.65
C THR A 131 3.19 13.18 24.54
N VAL A 132 3.85 13.34 23.38
CA VAL A 132 5.17 12.74 23.15
C VAL A 132 6.30 13.60 23.76
N GLU A 133 7.02 13.02 24.72
CA GLU A 133 8.19 13.64 25.37
C GLU A 133 9.38 13.81 24.41
N HIS A 134 9.58 12.87 23.48
CA HIS A 134 10.65 12.92 22.47
C HIS A 134 10.08 13.10 21.06
N LYS A 135 9.86 14.36 20.67
CA LYS A 135 9.26 14.72 19.37
C LYS A 135 10.24 14.41 18.23
N SER A 136 9.77 13.69 17.20
CA SER A 136 10.50 13.53 15.94
C SER A 136 10.67 14.88 15.22
N PRO A 137 11.66 15.05 14.32
CA PRO A 137 11.91 16.33 13.64
C PRO A 137 10.66 16.91 12.95
N LEU A 138 9.85 16.05 12.34
CA LEU A 138 8.58 16.43 11.72
C LEU A 138 7.55 16.92 12.77
N LEU A 139 7.42 16.22 13.91
CA LEU A 139 6.56 16.67 15.01
C LEU A 139 7.03 17.99 15.63
N GLN A 140 8.34 18.27 15.63
CA GLN A 140 8.89 19.56 16.06
C GLN A 140 8.51 20.68 15.08
N MET A 141 8.59 20.43 13.76
CA MET A 141 8.15 21.40 12.75
C MET A 141 6.66 21.72 12.87
N ILE A 142 5.82 20.70 13.10
CA ILE A 142 4.36 20.89 13.29
C ILE A 142 4.09 21.63 14.61
N ALA A 143 4.79 21.29 15.69
CA ALA A 143 4.65 22.00 16.96
C ALA A 143 5.04 23.49 16.84
N GLN A 144 6.12 23.78 16.11
CA GLN A 144 6.56 25.16 15.84
C GLN A 144 5.55 25.92 14.97
N SER A 145 5.02 25.32 13.90
CA SER A 145 4.03 25.98 13.04
C SER A 145 2.70 26.26 13.75
N MET A 146 2.32 25.43 14.73
CA MET A 146 1.18 25.69 15.60
C MET A 146 1.45 26.77 16.65
N ALA A 147 2.69 26.88 17.13
CA ALA A 147 3.08 27.90 18.11
C ALA A 147 3.26 29.30 17.49
N THR A 148 3.66 29.39 16.21
CA THR A 148 3.80 30.66 15.47
C THR A 148 3.01 30.63 14.16
N PRO A 149 1.69 30.90 14.18
CA PRO A 149 0.89 31.00 12.97
C PRO A 149 1.33 32.23 12.15
N GLY A 150 2.16 32.01 11.12
CA GLY A 150 2.57 33.04 10.17
C GLY A 150 4.07 33.11 9.85
N THR A 151 4.93 32.38 10.56
CA THR A 151 6.36 32.31 10.21
C THR A 151 6.59 31.20 9.18
N PRO A 152 7.34 31.46 8.07
CA PRO A 152 7.68 30.40 7.13
C PRO A 152 8.44 29.28 7.86
N PRO A 153 8.20 28.00 7.50
CA PRO A 153 8.87 26.88 8.14
C PRO A 153 10.39 27.11 8.08
N PRO A 154 11.13 26.81 9.17
CA PRO A 154 12.58 26.97 9.14
C PRO A 154 13.14 26.21 7.93
N PRO A 155 14.05 26.81 7.13
CA PRO A 155 14.58 26.13 5.96
C PRO A 155 15.20 24.81 6.39
N PHE A 156 15.09 23.78 5.53
CA PHE A 156 15.83 22.53 5.68
C PHE A 156 17.33 22.86 5.62
N SER A 157 17.91 23.25 6.75
CA SER A 157 19.32 23.59 6.84
C SER A 157 20.09 22.30 6.99
N THR A 158 20.90 21.97 5.97
CA THR A 158 21.88 20.89 5.97
C THR A 158 23.08 21.17 6.88
N MET A 159 23.08 22.28 7.63
CA MET A 159 24.20 22.76 8.44
C MET A 159 24.38 22.00 9.76
N HIS A 160 23.61 20.93 9.99
CA HIS A 160 23.69 20.04 11.16
C HIS A 160 24.15 18.60 10.83
N LEU A 161 24.71 18.39 9.63
CA LEU A 161 25.45 17.17 9.29
C LEU A 161 26.93 17.34 9.65
#